data_AF-A0A7L5JQ36-F1
#
_entry.id   AF-A0A7L5JQ36-F1
#
_cell.length_a   1.000
_cell.length_b   1.000
_cell.length_c   1.000
_cell.angle_alpha   90.00
_cell.angle_beta   90.00
_cell.angle_gamma   90.00
#
_symmetry.space_group_name_H-M   'P 1'
#
loop_
_entity.id
_entity.type
_entity.pdbx_description
1 polymer ?
#
loop_
_entity_poly.entity_id
_entity_poly.type
_entity_poly.pdbx_seq_one_letter_code
_entity_poly.pdbx_strand_id
1 'polypeptide(L)'
;MKESIFNKNKQKSFAFVEDQNTQNNVNELDEFVNSGRGQTKKVLNPKGRPKLNDDELKHEQIIVYLTKEQKDEITKRAKQSSLSVSKYVMLKVFGIN
;
A
#
# COMPACT_ATOMS: atom_id res chain seq x y z
N MET A 1 -34.53 -72.13 8.01
CA MET A 1 -35.72 -71.43 7.44
C MET A 1 -35.61 -69.99 7.90
N LYS A 2 -35.22 -69.02 7.05
CA LYS A 2 -36.11 -68.14 6.24
C LYS A 2 -37.36 -67.78 7.06
N GLU A 3 -37.58 -66.54 7.46
CA GLU A 3 -37.77 -65.37 6.60
C GLU A 3 -37.35 -64.07 7.31
N SER A 4 -36.86 -63.06 6.58
CA SER A 4 -37.11 -61.67 6.95
C SER A 4 -37.04 -60.73 5.75
N ILE A 5 -38.24 -60.43 5.22
CA ILE A 5 -38.72 -59.10 4.81
C ILE A 5 -37.74 -58.24 4.01
N PHE A 6 -37.28 -58.74 2.85
CA PHE A 6 -36.94 -57.83 1.75
C PHE A 6 -38.23 -57.23 1.21
N ASN A 7 -38.64 -56.07 1.75
CA ASN A 7 -39.62 -55.20 1.12
C ASN A 7 -39.03 -54.61 -0.17
N LYS A 8 -39.06 -55.41 -1.24
CA LYS A 8 -38.85 -54.98 -2.62
C LYS A 8 -40.12 -54.25 -3.08
N ASN A 9 -40.14 -52.92 -2.96
CA ASN A 9 -40.91 -51.96 -3.77
C ASN A 9 -41.19 -50.65 -3.01
N LYS A 10 -40.13 -49.91 -2.69
CA LYS A 10 -40.26 -48.45 -2.61
C LYS A 10 -39.17 -47.88 -3.50
N GLN A 11 -39.58 -47.27 -4.62
CA GLN A 11 -38.71 -46.38 -5.37
C GLN A 11 -38.22 -45.35 -4.36
N LYS A 12 -36.94 -45.43 -3.99
CA LYS A 12 -36.30 -44.39 -3.20
C LYS A 12 -36.22 -43.18 -4.12
N SER A 13 -37.12 -42.22 -3.92
CA SER A 13 -37.00 -40.91 -4.53
C SER A 13 -35.68 -40.32 -4.04
N PHE A 14 -34.73 -40.11 -4.95
CA PHE A 14 -33.62 -39.23 -4.65
C PHE A 14 -34.22 -37.86 -4.42
N ALA A 15 -34.30 -37.46 -3.14
CA ALA A 15 -34.52 -36.09 -2.80
C ALA A 15 -33.22 -35.36 -3.13
N PHE A 16 -33.09 -34.90 -4.37
CA PHE A 16 -32.38 -33.63 -4.54
C PHE A 16 -33.25 -32.63 -3.81
N VAL A 17 -32.94 -32.44 -2.52
CA VAL A 17 -33.33 -31.22 -1.84
C VAL A 17 -32.57 -30.16 -2.61
N GLU A 18 -33.24 -29.51 -3.56
CA GLU A 18 -32.75 -28.24 -4.05
C GLU A 18 -32.61 -27.38 -2.81
N ASP A 19 -31.35 -27.21 -2.39
CA ASP A 19 -31.03 -26.47 -1.19
C ASP A 19 -31.52 -25.06 -1.44
N GLN A 20 -32.66 -24.69 -0.82
CA GLN A 20 -33.24 -23.35 -0.92
C GLN A 20 -32.37 -22.31 -0.21
N ASN A 21 -31.15 -22.66 0.22
CA ASN A 21 -30.07 -21.75 0.56
C ASN A 21 -29.42 -21.09 -0.67
N THR A 22 -30.21 -20.71 -1.67
CA THR A 22 -29.73 -19.78 -2.71
C THR A 22 -29.49 -18.37 -2.15
N GLN A 23 -29.96 -18.06 -0.94
CA GLN A 23 -29.76 -16.75 -0.30
C GLN A 23 -28.37 -16.55 0.34
N ASN A 24 -27.64 -17.62 0.67
CA ASN A 24 -26.30 -17.50 1.29
C ASN A 24 -25.15 -17.46 0.24
N ASN A 25 -25.43 -17.83 -1.01
CA ASN A 25 -24.44 -17.94 -2.08
C ASN A 25 -23.87 -16.60 -2.57
N VAL A 26 -24.56 -15.47 -2.34
CA VAL A 26 -24.14 -14.17 -2.89
C VAL A 26 -22.85 -13.67 -2.23
N ASN A 27 -22.72 -13.84 -0.91
CA ASN A 27 -21.52 -13.44 -0.18
C ASN A 27 -20.30 -14.33 -0.50
N GLU A 28 -20.51 -15.64 -0.70
CA GLU A 28 -19.44 -16.58 -1.02
C GLU A 28 -18.92 -16.42 -2.45
N LEU A 29 -19.81 -16.13 -3.42
CA LEU A 29 -19.42 -15.80 -4.80
C LEU A 29 -18.64 -14.50 -4.86
N ASP A 30 -19.08 -13.47 -4.14
CA ASP A 30 -18.34 -12.22 -4.03
C ASP A 30 -16.97 -12.45 -3.39
N GLU A 31 -16.85 -13.29 -2.37
CA GLU A 31 -15.57 -13.62 -1.73
C GLU A 31 -14.64 -14.43 -2.65
N PHE A 32 -15.19 -15.36 -3.45
CA PHE A 32 -14.45 -16.10 -4.48
C PHE A 32 -13.96 -15.19 -5.60
N VAL A 33 -14.82 -14.29 -6.13
CA VAL A 33 -14.45 -13.29 -7.15
C VAL A 33 -13.42 -12.29 -6.59
N ASN A 34 -13.53 -11.95 -5.31
CA ASN A 34 -12.58 -11.11 -4.60
C ASN A 34 -11.28 -11.85 -4.21
N SER A 35 -11.17 -13.16 -4.38
CA SER A 35 -9.93 -13.93 -4.10
C SER A 35 -9.05 -14.14 -5.35
N GLY A 36 -9.50 -13.69 -6.51
CA GLY A 36 -8.82 -13.87 -7.80
C GLY A 36 -7.42 -13.24 -7.85
N ARG A 37 -6.50 -13.89 -8.59
CA ARG A 37 -5.18 -13.34 -8.92
C ARG A 37 -5.34 -11.97 -9.60
N GLY A 38 -4.89 -10.90 -8.93
CA GLY A 38 -4.98 -9.53 -9.42
C GLY A 38 -5.85 -8.60 -8.57
N GLN A 39 -6.55 -9.11 -7.56
CA GLN A 39 -7.31 -8.28 -6.63
C GLN A 39 -6.35 -7.44 -5.76
N THR A 40 -6.44 -6.12 -5.86
CA THR A 40 -5.63 -5.20 -5.06
C THR A 40 -6.08 -5.30 -3.60
N LYS A 41 -5.24 -5.89 -2.74
CA LYS A 41 -5.51 -5.98 -1.30
C LYS A 41 -5.86 -4.59 -0.76
N LYS A 42 -7.06 -4.43 -0.18
CA LYS A 42 -7.41 -3.22 0.57
C LYS A 42 -6.34 -3.03 1.64
N VAL A 43 -5.57 -1.95 1.54
CA VAL A 43 -4.44 -1.68 2.43
C VAL A 43 -4.96 -1.63 3.86
N LEU A 44 -4.60 -2.65 4.66
CA LEU A 44 -5.12 -2.86 6.02
C LEU A 44 -4.79 -1.70 6.98
N ASN A 45 -3.85 -0.82 6.59
CA ASN A 45 -3.60 0.45 7.24
C ASN A 45 -3.02 1.45 6.22
N PRO A 46 -3.83 2.35 5.63
CA PRO A 46 -3.33 3.35 4.68
C PRO A 46 -2.53 4.47 5.37
N LYS A 47 -2.52 4.47 6.71
CA LYS A 47 -1.82 5.46 7.51
C LYS A 47 -0.32 5.14 7.52
N GLY A 48 0.40 5.72 6.56
CA GLY A 48 1.85 5.83 6.61
C GLY A 48 2.33 6.64 7.82
N ARG A 49 3.62 7.02 7.85
CA ARG A 49 4.14 7.92 8.89
C ARG A 49 3.21 9.16 8.99
N PRO A 50 2.77 9.56 10.20
CA PRO A 50 2.00 10.78 10.39
C PRO A 50 2.71 11.94 9.70
N LYS A 51 1.98 12.72 8.89
CA LYS A 51 2.54 13.92 8.28
C LYS A 51 2.90 14.87 9.42
N LEU A 52 4.14 15.37 9.40
CA LEU A 52 4.51 16.47 10.26
C LEU A 52 3.68 17.70 9.87
N ASN A 53 3.21 18.45 10.85
CA ASN A 53 2.56 19.74 10.56
C ASN A 53 3.62 20.71 10.04
N ASP A 54 3.25 21.60 9.11
CA ASP A 54 4.18 22.59 8.54
C ASP A 54 4.76 23.52 9.62
N ASP A 55 4.03 23.74 10.73
CA ASP A 55 4.48 24.51 11.89
C ASP A 55 5.63 23.84 12.66
N GLU A 56 5.77 22.51 12.55
CA GLU A 56 6.88 21.76 13.16
C GLU A 56 8.13 21.78 12.28
N LEU A 57 7.98 22.10 10.99
CA LEU A 57 9.06 22.26 10.03
C LEU A 57 9.61 23.69 10.11
N LYS A 58 10.53 23.94 11.05
CA LYS A 58 11.26 25.21 11.16
C LYS A 58 12.18 25.40 9.94
N HIS A 59 11.62 25.95 8.86
CA HIS A 59 12.35 26.32 7.66
C HIS A 59 12.72 27.80 7.70
N GLU A 60 13.89 28.11 8.26
CA GLU A 60 14.47 29.44 8.13
C GLU A 60 15.08 29.59 6.73
N GLN A 61 14.63 30.62 6.00
CA GLN A 61 15.17 30.94 4.68
C GLN A 61 16.30 31.96 4.82
N ILE A 62 17.46 31.64 4.23
CA ILE A 62 18.63 32.52 4.19
C ILE A 62 18.84 32.98 2.76
N ILE A 63 18.93 34.30 2.55
CA ILE A 63 19.23 34.91 1.26
C ILE A 63 20.70 35.35 1.28
N VAL A 64 21.49 34.84 0.33
CA VAL A 64 22.90 35.20 0.17
C VAL A 64 23.11 35.81 -1.21
N TYR A 65 23.58 37.05 -1.25
CA TYR A 65 23.96 37.72 -2.49
C TYR A 65 25.41 37.37 -2.84
N LEU A 66 25.60 36.91 -4.07
CA LEU A 66 26.90 36.48 -4.59
C LEU A 66 27.15 37.15 -5.94
N THR A 67 28.41 37.45 -6.22
CA THR A 67 28.81 37.83 -7.58
C THR A 67 28.72 36.61 -8.50
N LYS A 68 28.70 36.86 -9.82
CA LYS A 68 28.65 35.77 -10.81
C LYS A 68 29.83 34.80 -10.68
N GLU A 69 31.03 35.34 -10.50
CA GLU A 69 32.26 34.55 -10.35
C GLU A 69 32.22 33.66 -9.10
N GLN A 70 31.77 34.22 -7.96
CA GLN A 70 31.61 33.47 -6.71
C GLN A 70 30.57 32.35 -6.85
N LYS A 71 29.44 32.65 -7.50
CA LYS A 71 28.40 31.65 -7.77
C LYS A 71 28.94 30.49 -8.61
N ASP A 72 29.68 30.79 -9.67
CA ASP A 72 30.23 29.78 -10.57
C ASP A 72 31.26 28.90 -9.86
N GLU A 73 32.12 29.49 -9.03
CA GLU A 73 33.10 28.77 -8.22
C GLU A 73 32.43 27.83 -7.21
N ILE A 74 31.46 28.33 -6.44
CA ILE A 74 30.71 27.52 -5.46
C ILE A 74 29.98 26.38 -6.16
N THR A 75 29.38 26.65 -7.31
CA THR A 75 28.65 25.63 -8.09
C THR A 75 29.59 24.52 -8.56
N LYS A 76 30.81 24.88 -9.01
CA LYS A 76 31.82 23.89 -9.43
C LYS A 76 32.27 23.02 -8.25
N ARG A 77 32.56 23.64 -7.09
CA ARG A 77 32.98 22.91 -5.88
C ARG A 77 31.87 22.03 -5.31
N ALA A 78 30.61 22.49 -5.36
CA ALA A 78 29.45 21.70 -4.95
C ALA A 78 29.28 20.45 -5.82
N LYS A 79 29.40 20.58 -7.15
CA LYS A 79 29.37 19.46 -8.09
C LYS A 79 30.50 18.45 -7.85
N GLN A 80 31.72 18.93 -7.62
CA GLN A 80 32.87 18.08 -7.26
C GLN A 80 32.64 17.30 -5.96
N SER A 81 31.89 17.88 -5.04
CA SER A 81 31.55 17.27 -3.75
C SER A 81 30.28 16.42 -3.81
N SER A 82 29.65 16.28 -4.97
CA SER A 82 28.35 15.61 -5.16
C SER A 82 27.23 16.14 -4.25
N LEU A 83 27.26 17.45 -3.95
CA LEU A 83 26.28 18.12 -3.12
C LEU A 83 25.48 19.14 -3.92
N SER A 84 24.24 19.42 -3.47
CA SER A 84 23.54 20.62 -3.94
C SER A 84 24.28 21.87 -3.47
N VAL A 85 24.14 22.97 -4.23
CA VAL A 85 24.79 24.25 -3.89
C VAL A 85 24.40 24.72 -2.49
N SER A 86 23.10 24.63 -2.13
CA SER A 86 22.61 24.99 -0.80
C SER A 86 23.24 24.15 0.31
N LYS A 87 23.33 22.82 0.13
CA LYS A 87 23.92 21.92 1.12
C LYS A 87 25.43 22.10 1.24
N TYR A 88 26.10 22.35 0.11
CA TYR A 88 27.52 22.69 0.10
C TYR A 88 27.80 23.98 0.89
N VAL A 89 27.01 25.03 0.66
CA VAL A 89 27.14 26.30 1.40
C VAL A 89 26.87 26.10 2.89
N MET A 90 25.80 25.39 3.25
CA MET A 90 25.47 25.08 4.65
C MET A 90 26.61 24.36 5.37
N LEU A 91 27.20 23.33 4.75
CA LEU A 91 28.26 22.54 5.37
C LEU A 91 29.62 23.24 5.37
N LYS A 92 30.00 23.89 4.27
CA LYS A 92 31.35 24.44 4.09
C LYS A 92 31.50 25.89 4.53
N VAL A 93 30.45 26.70 4.42
CA VAL A 93 30.49 28.12 4.79
C VAL A 93 29.98 28.31 6.21
N PHE A 94 28.84 27.69 6.54
CA PHE A 94 28.24 27.83 7.88
C PHE A 94 28.73 26.78 8.88
N GLY A 95 29.40 25.71 8.42
CA GLY A 95 29.92 24.66 9.31
C GLY A 95 28.84 23.86 10.04
N ILE A 96 27.59 23.92 9.57
CA ILE A 96 26.44 23.28 10.20
C ILE A 96 26.31 21.86 9.63
N ASN A 97 26.54 20.86 10.49
CA ASN A 97 26.29 19.44 10.20
C ASN A 97 24.85 19.03 10.51
#